data_AF-A0A534W3J5-F1
#
_entry.id   AF-A0A534W3J5-F1
#
_cell.length_a   1.000
_cell.length_b   1.000
_cell.length_c   1.000
_cell.angle_alpha   90.00
_cell.angle_beta   90.00
_cell.angle_gamma   90.00
#
_symmetry.space_group_name_H-M   'P 1'
#
loop_
_entity.id
_entity.type
_entity.pdbx_description
1 polymer ?
#
loop_
_entity_poly.entity_id
_entity_poly.type
_entity_poly.pdbx_seq_one_letter_code
_entity_poly.pdbx_strand_id
1 'polypeptide(L)'
;MMSVGAALAGAIEQLGAAGVPEPRPDAEVLLAHALGTSRAGVIARGREPLLQEVAARFERLVARRAARVPLHHLVGEREFWSLPFAVDARVLIPRPET
;
A
#
# COMPACT_ATOMS: atom_id res chain seq x y z
N MET A 1 -5.69 -15.25 6.95
CA MET A 1 -5.92 -13.84 6.52
C MET A 1 -4.67 -13.06 6.89
N MET A 2 -3.97 -12.45 5.91
CA MET A 2 -2.77 -11.67 6.19
C MET A 2 -3.15 -10.35 6.87
N SER A 3 -2.40 -9.88 7.86
CA SER A 3 -2.65 -8.57 8.47
C SER A 3 -1.95 -7.45 7.71
N VAL A 4 -2.40 -6.21 7.90
CA VAL A 4 -1.75 -5.00 7.35
C VAL A 4 -0.26 -4.96 7.72
N GLY A 5 0.08 -5.24 8.98
CA GLY A 5 1.45 -5.27 9.46
C GLY A 5 2.31 -6.38 8.84
N ALA A 6 1.72 -7.57 8.64
CA ALA A 6 2.42 -8.68 7.98
C ALA A 6 2.69 -8.37 6.50
N ALA A 7 1.72 -7.77 5.81
CA ALA A 7 1.89 -7.33 4.43
C ALA A 7 3.00 -6.28 4.30
N LEU A 8 3.02 -5.31 5.21
CA LEU A 8 4.04 -4.27 5.25
C LEU A 8 5.43 -4.86 5.47
N ALA A 9 5.58 -5.78 6.43
CA ALA A 9 6.85 -6.43 6.73
C ALA A 9 7.40 -7.19 5.50
N GLY A 10 6.57 -8.00 4.85
CA GLY A 10 6.98 -8.74 3.65
C GLY A 10 7.39 -7.83 2.49
N ALA A 11 6.69 -6.71 2.30
CA ALA A 11 7.06 -5.73 1.28
C ALA A 11 8.39 -5.03 1.58
N ILE A 12 8.68 -4.72 2.84
CA ILE A 12 9.97 -4.13 3.25
C ILE A 12 11.11 -5.10 2.92
N GLU A 13 10.95 -6.38 3.24
CA GLU A 13 11.95 -7.41 2.92
C GLU A 13 12.15 -7.53 1.41
N GLN A 14 11.06 -7.62 0.64
CA GLN A 14 11.12 -7.73 -0.82
C GLN A 14 11.79 -6.51 -1.48
N LEU A 15 11.45 -5.30 -1.05
CA LEU A 15 12.05 -4.07 -1.57
C LEU A 15 13.52 -3.94 -1.16
N GLY A 16 13.86 -4.33 0.07
CA GLY A 16 15.25 -4.39 0.55
C GLY A 16 16.09 -5.35 -0.29
N ALA A 17 15.58 -6.56 -0.54
CA ALA A 17 16.23 -7.55 -1.40
C ALA A 17 16.40 -7.06 -2.85
N ALA A 18 15.49 -6.23 -3.34
CA ALA A 18 15.56 -5.62 -4.68
C ALA A 18 16.49 -4.38 -4.76
N GLY A 19 17.17 -4.00 -3.67
CA GLY A 19 18.07 -2.84 -3.65
C GLY A 19 17.35 -1.50 -3.74
N VAL A 20 16.09 -1.43 -3.30
CA VAL A 20 15.39 -0.15 -3.14
C VAL A 20 16.04 0.64 -1.99
N PRO A 21 16.39 1.93 -2.17
CA PRO A 21 17.13 2.70 -1.17
C PRO A 21 16.33 2.95 0.11
N GLU A 22 15.02 3.15 -0.01
CA GLU A 22 14.13 3.44 1.11
C GLU A 22 12.95 2.44 1.14
N PRO A 23 13.20 1.17 1.49
CA PRO A 23 12.20 0.12 1.36
C PRO A 23 10.99 0.32 2.28
N ARG A 24 11.21 0.85 3.50
CA ARG A 24 10.14 1.08 4.48
C ARG A 24 9.22 2.26 4.11
N PRO A 25 9.74 3.47 3.87
CA PRO A 25 8.91 4.58 3.41
C PRO A 25 8.12 4.24 2.14
N ASP A 26 8.75 3.55 1.19
CA ASP A 26 8.10 3.14 -0.06
C ASP A 26 6.97 2.13 0.19
N ALA A 27 7.22 1.09 1.00
CA ALA A 27 6.20 0.10 1.33
C ALA A 27 5.01 0.73 2.08
N GLU A 28 5.27 1.66 3.00
CA GLU A 28 4.20 2.38 3.72
C GLU A 28 3.34 3.22 2.78
N VAL A 29 3.96 3.93 1.83
CA VAL A 29 3.25 4.73 0.83
C VAL A 29 2.44 3.85 -0.12
N LEU A 30 3.00 2.73 -0.59
CA LEU A 30 2.29 1.81 -1.48
C LEU A 30 1.11 1.12 -0.78
N LEU A 31 1.25 0.78 0.51
CA LEU A 31 0.17 0.17 1.28
C LEU A 31 -0.92 1.18 1.62
N ALA A 32 -0.54 2.41 1.97
CA ALA A 32 -1.44 3.55 2.15
C ALA A 32 -2.27 3.78 0.88
N HIS A 33 -1.63 3.81 -0.28
CA HIS A 33 -2.27 3.93 -1.59
C HIS A 33 -3.26 2.80 -1.89
N ALA A 34 -2.86 1.56 -1.61
CA ALA A 34 -3.69 0.39 -1.84
C ALA A 34 -4.95 0.39 -0.96
N LEU A 35 -4.81 0.81 0.30
CA LEU A 35 -5.89 0.96 1.29
C LEU A 35 -6.71 2.25 1.12
N GLY A 36 -6.23 3.21 0.32
CA GLY A 36 -6.82 4.53 0.19
C GLY A 36 -6.73 5.38 1.47
N THR A 37 -5.75 5.12 2.34
CA THR A 37 -5.58 5.77 3.65
C THR A 37 -4.25 6.51 3.72
N SER A 38 -3.98 7.25 4.81
CA SER A 38 -2.66 7.81 5.09
C SER A 38 -1.69 6.78 5.70
N ARG A 39 -0.39 7.08 5.70
CA ARG A 39 0.64 6.28 6.41
C ARG A 39 0.32 6.07 7.89
N ALA A 40 -0.21 7.09 8.57
CA ALA A 40 -0.66 6.97 9.95
C ALA A 40 -1.82 5.95 10.08
N GLY A 41 -2.71 5.92 9.10
CA GLY A 41 -3.76 4.90 9.01
C GLY A 41 -3.19 3.49 8.86
N VAL A 42 -2.16 3.29 8.02
CA VAL A 42 -1.49 1.97 7.90
C VAL A 42 -0.97 1.49 9.27
N ILE A 43 -0.33 2.38 10.02
CA ILE A 43 0.20 2.07 11.37
C ILE A 43 -0.94 1.73 12.33
N ALA A 44 -1.98 2.56 12.38
CA ALA A 44 -3.13 2.35 13.26
C ALA A 44 -3.85 1.01 12.97
N ARG A 45 -3.87 0.60 11.70
CA ARG A 45 -4.53 -0.62 11.23
C ARG A 45 -3.62 -1.85 11.21
N GLY A 46 -2.41 -1.78 11.76
CA GLY A 46 -1.38 -2.83 11.61
C GLY A 46 -1.82 -4.25 12.02
N ARG A 47 -2.80 -4.39 12.93
CA ARG A 47 -3.36 -5.67 13.37
C ARG A 47 -4.61 -6.10 12.62
N GLU A 48 -5.19 -5.22 11.81
CA GLU A 48 -6.40 -5.52 11.04
C GLU A 48 -6.07 -6.51 9.90
N PRO A 49 -7.03 -7.38 9.54
CA PRO A 49 -6.90 -8.22 8.36
C PRO A 49 -6.92 -7.38 7.09
N LEU A 50 -6.03 -7.70 6.16
CA LEU A 50 -6.01 -7.10 4.83
C LEU A 50 -6.97 -7.85 3.90
N LEU A 51 -7.87 -7.12 3.25
CA LEU A 51 -8.75 -7.68 2.24
C LEU A 51 -7.93 -8.20 1.05
N GLN A 52 -8.36 -9.33 0.48
CA GLN A 52 -7.60 -10.01 -0.58
C GLN A 52 -7.43 -9.15 -1.84
N GLU A 53 -8.43 -8.36 -2.19
CA GLU A 53 -8.36 -7.42 -3.32
C GLU A 53 -7.30 -6.33 -3.09
N VAL A 54 -7.21 -5.81 -1.86
CA VAL A 54 -6.21 -4.82 -1.46
C VAL A 54 -4.82 -5.44 -1.45
N ALA A 55 -4.69 -6.66 -0.92
CA ALA A 55 -3.43 -7.41 -0.93
C ALA A 55 -2.91 -7.59 -2.37
N ALA A 56 -3.77 -8.03 -3.29
CA ALA A 56 -3.40 -8.21 -4.69
C ALA A 56 -2.99 -6.88 -5.36
N ARG A 57 -3.68 -5.78 -5.06
CA ARG A 57 -3.29 -4.44 -5.56
C ARG A 57 -1.93 -4.02 -4.99
N PHE A 58 -1.72 -4.21 -3.69
CA PHE A 58 -0.49 -3.87 -3.01
C PHE A 58 0.69 -4.68 -3.55
N GLU A 59 0.54 -5.99 -3.73
CA GLU A 59 1.57 -6.87 -4.30
C GLU A 59 2.01 -6.41 -5.70
N ARG A 60 1.06 -6.01 -6.57
CA ARG A 60 1.39 -5.44 -7.90
C ARG A 60 2.21 -4.15 -7.78
N LEU A 61 1.88 -3.29 -6.83
CA LEU A 61 2.60 -2.04 -6.59
C LEU A 61 4.03 -2.32 -6.09
N VAL A 62 4.19 -3.24 -5.14
CA VAL A 62 5.49 -3.66 -4.60
C VAL A 62 6.35 -4.30 -5.70
N ALA A 63 5.78 -5.16 -6.54
CA ALA A 63 6.50 -5.78 -7.65
C ALA A 63 7.02 -4.74 -8.66
N ARG A 64 6.19 -3.75 -9.03
CA ARG A 64 6.63 -2.65 -9.90
C ARG A 64 7.70 -1.79 -9.22
N ARG A 65 7.57 -1.54 -7.92
CA ARG A 65 8.57 -0.77 -7.17
C ARG A 65 9.91 -1.51 -7.07
N ALA A 66 9.88 -2.82 -6.87
CA ALA A 66 11.05 -3.70 -6.88
C ALA A 66 11.75 -3.68 -8.24
N ALA A 67 10.98 -3.59 -9.33
CA ALA A 67 11.49 -3.34 -10.69
C ALA A 67 11.98 -1.89 -10.92
N ARG A 68 12.23 -1.13 -9.85
CA ARG A 68 12.78 0.23 -9.85
C ARG A 68 11.91 1.30 -10.52
N VAL A 69 10.62 1.02 -10.73
CA VAL A 69 9.67 2.06 -11.15
C VAL A 69 9.61 3.16 -10.08
N PRO A 70 9.75 4.44 -10.44
CA PRO A 70 9.69 5.54 -9.47
C PRO A 70 8.37 5.57 -8.71
N LEU A 71 8.45 5.83 -7.40
CA LEU A 71 7.30 5.76 -6.49
C LEU A 71 6.11 6.64 -6.94
N HIS A 72 6.38 7.87 -7.37
CA HIS A 72 5.36 8.82 -7.81
C HIS A 72 4.54 8.32 -9.03
N HIS A 73 5.11 7.47 -9.90
CA HIS A 73 4.37 6.85 -11.00
C HIS A 73 3.44 5.72 -10.55
N LEU A 74 3.65 5.18 -9.34
CA LEU A 74 2.84 4.10 -8.78
C LEU A 74 1.65 4.63 -8.00
N VAL A 75 1.84 5.72 -7.25
CA VAL A 75 0.79 6.30 -6.39
C VAL A 75 0.09 7.51 -7.01
N GLY A 76 0.66 8.09 -8.07
CA GLY A 76 0.17 9.31 -8.70
C GLY A 76 0.43 10.56 -7.84
N GLU A 77 0.11 11.73 -8.38
CA GLU A 77 0.41 13.03 -7.77
C GLU A 77 -0.37 13.28 -6.45
N ARG A 78 -1.50 12.59 -6.25
CA ARG A 78 -2.41 12.81 -5.12
C ARG A 78 -1.88 12.40 -3.75
N GLU A 79 -0.93 11.48 -3.67
CA GLU A 79 -0.29 11.07 -2.41
C GLU A 79 1.12 11.61 -2.23
N PHE A 80 1.68 12.24 -3.27
CA PHE A 80 3.00 12.85 -3.21
C PHE A 80 2.99 14.18 -2.46
N TRP A 81 1.81 14.79 -2.26
CA TRP A 81 1.62 15.97 -1.44
C TRP A 81 0.81 15.61 -0.20
N SER A 82 1.42 15.85 0.96
CA SER A 82 0.96 15.55 2.32
C SER A 82 -0.36 16.26 2.70
N LEU A 83 -1.46 15.97 1.99
CA LEU A 83 -2.80 16.48 2.28
C LEU A 83 -3.77 15.33 2.61
N PRO A 84 -4.50 15.43 3.73
CA PRO A 84 -5.23 14.32 4.32
C PRO A 84 -6.48 13.99 3.50
N PHE A 85 -6.52 12.80 2.89
CA PHE A 85 -7.79 12.22 2.47
C PHE A 85 -8.47 11.59 3.69
N ALA A 86 -9.53 12.23 4.16
CA ALA A 86 -10.50 11.61 5.06
C ALA A 86 -11.23 10.51 4.28
N VAL A 87 -10.84 9.26 4.51
CA VAL A 87 -11.61 8.11 4.04
C VAL A 87 -12.43 7.54 5.20
N ASP A 88 -13.71 7.88 5.16
CA ASP A 88 -14.77 7.28 5.96
C ASP A 88 -14.86 5.77 5.67
N ALA A 89 -15.18 4.96 6.67
CA ALA A 89 -15.20 3.49 6.63
C ALA A 89 -16.35 2.88 5.78
N ARG A 90 -16.70 3.53 4.66
CA ARG A 90 -17.87 3.21 3.82
C ARG A 90 -17.54 2.97 2.35
N VAL A 91 -16.29 2.64 2.00
CA VAL A 91 -15.99 2.30 0.61
C VAL A 91 -16.54 0.90 0.30
N LEU A 92 -17.75 0.92 -0.27
CA LEU A 92 -18.44 -0.19 -0.90
C LEU A 92 -17.49 -0.90 -1.87
N ILE A 93 -17.29 -2.21 -1.68
CA ILE A 93 -16.65 -3.09 -2.66
C ILE A 93 -17.59 -3.16 -3.88
N PRO A 94 -17.20 -2.68 -5.08
CA PRO A 94 -18.01 -2.92 -6.26
C PRO A 94 -17.83 -4.39 -6.66
N ARG A 95 -18.90 -5.18 -6.59
CA ARG A 95 -18.93 -6.48 -7.27
C ARG A 95 -18.94 -6.24 -8.78
N PRO A 96 -18.09 -6.89 -9.57
CA PRO A 96 -18.38 -7.06 -10.98
C PRO A 96 -19.49 -8.11 -11.10
N GLU A 97 -20.72 -7.65 -11.33
CA GLU A 97 -21.70 -8.45 -12.07
C GLU A 97 -21.54 -8.09 -13.55
N THR A 98 -20.72 -8.86 -14.27
CA THR A 98 -20.94 -9.34 -15.65
C THR A 98 -19.88 -10.41 -15.93
#